data_AF-A0A4R9BXS4-F1
#
_entry.id   AF-A0A4R9BXS4-F1
#
_cell.length_a   1.000
_cell.length_b   1.000
_cell.length_c   1.000
_cell.angle_alpha   90.00
_cell.angle_beta   90.00
_cell.angle_gamma   90.00
#
_symmetry.space_group_name_H-M   'P 1'
#
loop_
_entity.id
_entity.type
_entity.pdbx_description
1 polymer ?
#
loop_
_entity_poly.entity_id
_entity_poly.type
_entity_poly.pdbx_seq_one_letter_code
_entity_poly.pdbx_strand_id
1 'polypeptide(L)'
;MSGIDESSQGPKWLIDLSGPVRQNMRDPRLDNARAALIEVQPQLIALDATVKQVETALRDCAEAGMSADEIAVQISLSMDVVKRVLNGGSFLGSDYG
;
A
#
# COMPACT_ATOMS: atom_id res chain seq x y z
N MET A 1 -26.75 55.04 -34.50
CA MET A 1 -27.42 54.32 -33.40
C MET A 1 -27.38 52.85 -33.76
N SER A 2 -26.45 52.11 -33.14
CA SER A 2 -26.75 51.01 -32.19
C SER A 2 -26.78 49.68 -32.94
N GLY A 3 -26.01 48.66 -32.62
CA GLY A 3 -25.01 48.45 -31.59
C GLY A 3 -24.37 47.10 -31.91
N ILE A 4 -23.05 47.01 -31.78
CA ILE A 4 -22.35 45.74 -31.71
C ILE A 4 -22.67 45.23 -30.30
N ASP A 5 -23.57 44.27 -30.17
CA ASP A 5 -23.75 43.55 -28.91
C ASP A 5 -23.10 42.17 -29.02
N GLU A 6 -21.77 42.21 -29.05
CA GLU A 6 -20.94 41.13 -28.51
C GLU A 6 -21.13 41.11 -27.00
N SER A 7 -22.16 40.42 -26.50
CA SER A 7 -22.19 39.94 -25.10
C SER A 7 -23.38 39.04 -24.83
N SER A 8 -23.19 37.73 -25.04
CA SER A 8 -23.69 36.72 -24.09
C SER A 8 -23.09 35.34 -24.41
N GLN A 9 -21.78 35.26 -24.51
CA GLN A 9 -21.12 34.03 -24.04
C GLN A 9 -21.01 34.14 -22.53
N GLY A 10 -22.11 33.78 -21.85
CA GLY A 10 -22.11 33.57 -20.41
C GLY A 10 -20.95 32.65 -20.03
N PRO A 11 -20.31 32.88 -18.88
CA PRO A 11 -19.03 32.27 -18.64
C PRO A 11 -19.15 30.75 -18.45
N LYS A 12 -18.20 30.04 -19.05
CA LYS A 12 -18.12 28.57 -19.19
C LYS A 12 -18.00 27.79 -17.87
N TRP A 13 -18.15 28.45 -16.73
CA TRP A 13 -18.10 27.88 -15.39
C TRP A 13 -19.47 27.74 -14.73
N LEU A 14 -20.57 28.03 -15.45
CA LEU A 14 -21.90 27.65 -14.97
C LEU A 14 -21.94 26.12 -14.85
N ILE A 15 -21.73 25.63 -13.63
CA ILE A 15 -21.85 24.22 -13.29
C ILE A 15 -23.31 23.88 -13.60
N ASP A 16 -23.49 23.08 -14.65
CA ASP A 16 -24.78 22.51 -14.97
C ASP A 16 -25.17 21.52 -13.86
N LEU A 17 -25.86 22.03 -12.84
CA LEU A 17 -26.44 21.22 -11.75
C LEU A 17 -27.63 20.38 -12.23
N SER A 18 -28.02 20.48 -13.52
CA SER A 18 -29.06 19.66 -14.15
C SER A 18 -28.54 18.28 -14.56
N GLY A 19 -27.23 18.08 -14.59
CA GLY A 19 -26.65 16.75 -14.72
C GLY A 19 -27.03 15.89 -13.50
N PRO A 20 -27.32 14.59 -13.68
CA PRO A 20 -27.66 13.73 -12.56
C PRO A 20 -26.54 13.82 -11.51
N VAL A 21 -26.87 14.37 -10.33
CA VAL A 21 -26.06 14.21 -9.13
C VAL A 21 -25.78 12.72 -9.06
N ARG A 22 -24.51 12.31 -9.19
CA ARG A 22 -24.14 10.91 -8.97
C ARG A 22 -24.61 10.60 -7.56
N GLN A 23 -25.75 9.94 -7.44
CA GLN A 23 -26.24 9.46 -6.17
C GLN A 23 -25.09 8.65 -5.59
N ASN A 24 -24.79 8.91 -4.33
CA ASN A 24 -23.73 8.20 -3.62
C ASN A 24 -24.11 6.71 -3.67
N MET A 25 -23.58 5.97 -4.65
CA MET A 25 -23.89 4.56 -4.88
C MET A 25 -23.17 3.80 -3.77
N ARG A 26 -23.75 3.84 -2.58
CA ARG A 26 -23.26 3.10 -1.43
C ARG A 26 -23.43 1.62 -1.75
N ASP A 27 -22.33 0.96 -2.08
CA ASP A 27 -22.30 -0.48 -2.28
C ASP A 27 -22.10 -1.17 -0.92
N PRO A 28 -23.08 -1.94 -0.42
CA PRO A 28 -22.96 -2.64 0.87
C PRO A 28 -21.75 -3.60 0.92
N ARG A 29 -21.24 -4.06 -0.23
CA ARG A 29 -20.02 -4.89 -0.29
C ARG A 29 -18.79 -4.10 0.17
N LEU A 30 -18.73 -2.80 -0.10
CA LEU A 30 -17.65 -1.93 0.36
C LEU A 30 -17.74 -1.69 1.87
N ASP A 31 -18.94 -1.62 2.45
CA ASP A 31 -19.11 -1.53 3.91
C ASP A 31 -18.60 -2.80 4.60
N ASN A 32 -18.90 -3.98 4.04
CA ASN A 32 -18.40 -5.26 4.56
C ASN A 32 -16.87 -5.37 4.40
N ALA A 33 -16.33 -4.98 3.24
CA ALA A 33 -14.88 -4.96 3.02
C ALA A 33 -14.19 -3.98 3.99
N ARG A 34 -14.77 -2.80 4.22
CA ARG A 34 -14.26 -1.83 5.19
C ARG A 34 -14.25 -2.40 6.61
N ALA A 35 -15.34 -3.05 7.03
CA ALA A 35 -15.41 -3.68 8.35
C ALA A 35 -14.32 -4.75 8.53
N ALA A 36 -14.17 -5.64 7.54
CA ALA A 36 -13.13 -6.67 7.56
C ALA A 36 -11.71 -6.06 7.57
N LEU A 37 -11.46 -5.00 6.79
CA LEU A 37 -10.17 -4.31 6.77
C LEU A 37 -9.86 -3.65 8.11
N ILE A 38 -10.84 -3.02 8.77
CA ILE A 38 -10.65 -2.42 10.09
C ILE A 38 -10.28 -3.49 11.13
N GLU A 39 -10.90 -4.67 11.06
CA GLU A 39 -10.62 -5.77 11.99
C GLU A 39 -9.23 -6.38 11.78
N VAL A 40 -8.80 -6.53 10.53
CA VAL A 40 -7.53 -7.20 10.18
C VAL A 40 -6.35 -6.23 10.18
N GLN A 41 -6.57 -4.92 9.99
CA GLN A 41 -5.50 -3.91 9.91
C GLN A 41 -4.54 -3.93 11.12
N PRO A 42 -4.97 -4.01 12.39
CA PRO A 42 -4.05 -4.08 13.51
C PRO A 42 -3.15 -5.32 13.48
N GLN A 43 -3.69 -6.46 13.02
CA GLN A 43 -2.94 -7.71 12.90
C GLN A 43 -1.89 -7.62 11.79
N LEU A 44 -2.21 -6.97 10.67
CA LEU A 44 -1.25 -6.72 9.59
C LEU A 44 -0.13 -5.77 10.03
N ILE A 45 -0.45 -4.73 10.81
CA ILE A 45 0.56 -3.82 11.36
C ILE A 45 1.48 -4.56 12.33
N ALA A 46 0.91 -5.38 13.22
CA ALA A 46 1.70 -6.18 14.14
C ALA A 46 2.60 -7.19 13.39
N LEU A 47 2.06 -7.84 12.36
CA LEU A 47 2.81 -8.76 11.51
C LEU A 47 3.98 -8.07 10.80
N ASP A 48 3.75 -6.89 10.21
CA ASP A 48 4.81 -6.08 9.57
C ASP A 48 5.92 -5.73 10.57
N ALA A 49 5.56 -5.35 11.80
CA ALA A 49 6.53 -5.06 12.86
C ALA A 49 7.35 -6.30 13.24
N THR A 50 6.71 -7.45 13.43
CA THR A 50 7.40 -8.72 13.71
C THR A 50 8.32 -9.12 12.56
N VAL A 51 7.87 -8.98 11.31
CA VAL A 51 8.68 -9.28 10.14
C VAL A 51 9.91 -8.39 10.08
N LYS A 52 9.78 -7.08 10.31
CA LYS A 52 10.92 -6.16 10.35
C LYS A 52 11.93 -6.52 11.43
N GLN A 53 11.47 -6.99 12.60
CA GLN A 53 12.36 -7.47 13.65
C GLN A 53 13.15 -8.70 13.20
N VAL A 54 12.50 -9.65 12.51
CA VAL A 54 13.18 -10.80 11.93
C VAL A 54 14.22 -10.34 10.90
N GLU A 55 13.85 -9.44 9.98
CA GLU A 55 14.78 -8.93 8.98
C GLU A 55 16.01 -8.25 9.60
N THR A 56 15.82 -7.44 10.63
CA THR A 56 16.92 -6.83 11.38
C THR A 56 17.81 -7.90 12.01
N ALA A 57 17.23 -8.91 12.67
CA ALA A 57 18.02 -9.98 13.27
C ALA A 57 18.85 -10.76 12.22
N LEU A 58 18.32 -10.98 11.02
CA LEU A 58 19.09 -11.60 9.92
C LEU A 58 20.28 -10.74 9.51
N ARG A 59 20.08 -9.43 9.39
CA ARG A 59 21.15 -8.48 9.03
C ARG A 59 22.19 -8.39 10.13
N ASP A 60 21.78 -8.30 11.39
CA ASP A 60 22.70 -8.27 12.55
C ASP A 60 23.58 -9.53 12.61
N CYS A 61 23.01 -10.72 12.34
CA CYS A 61 23.78 -11.97 12.24
C CYS A 61 24.83 -11.91 11.11
N ALA A 62 24.46 -11.38 9.94
CA ALA A 62 25.39 -11.23 8.83
C ALA A 62 26.49 -10.20 9.13
N GLU A 63 26.15 -9.08 9.78
CA GLU A 63 27.11 -8.07 10.24
C GLU A 63 28.07 -8.63 11.31
N ALA A 64 27.60 -9.55 12.15
CA ALA A 64 28.44 -10.30 13.10
C ALA A 64 29.34 -11.36 12.44
N GLY A 65 29.26 -11.53 11.11
CA GLY A 65 30.12 -12.41 10.33
C GLY A 65 29.55 -13.79 10.02
N MET A 66 28.27 -14.05 10.32
CA MET A 66 27.63 -15.31 9.93
C MET A 66 27.35 -15.35 8.42
N SER A 67 27.59 -16.51 7.81
CA SER A 67 27.21 -16.76 6.42
C SER A 67 25.70 -16.96 6.27
N ALA A 68 25.18 -16.72 5.06
CA ALA A 68 23.78 -16.98 4.74
C ALA A 68 23.37 -18.45 4.98
N ASP A 69 24.29 -19.41 4.76
CA ASP A 69 24.08 -20.83 5.04
C ASP A 69 23.90 -21.11 6.54
N GLU A 70 24.77 -20.56 7.39
CA GLU A 70 24.68 -20.71 8.85
C GLU A 70 23.39 -20.11 9.38
N ILE A 71 23.04 -18.91 8.92
CA ILE A 71 21.80 -18.23 9.30
C ILE A 71 20.61 -19.10 8.90
N ALA A 72 20.51 -19.53 7.64
CA ALA A 72 19.39 -20.33 7.13
C ALA A 72 19.19 -21.64 7.91
N VAL A 73 20.29 -22.34 8.24
CA VAL A 73 20.25 -23.57 9.04
C VAL A 73 19.75 -23.28 10.45
N GLN A 74 20.26 -22.24 11.11
CA GLN A 74 19.96 -21.97 12.52
C GLN A 74 18.50 -21.59 12.76
N ILE A 75 17.90 -20.85 11.83
CA ILE A 75 16.50 -20.37 11.95
C ILE A 75 15.51 -21.24 11.17
N SER A 76 15.98 -22.29 10.50
CA SER A 76 15.16 -23.17 9.65
C SER A 76 14.36 -22.43 8.57
N LEU A 77 14.95 -21.38 7.99
CA LEU A 77 14.37 -20.67 6.85
C LEU A 77 15.00 -21.13 5.54
N SER A 78 14.25 -21.00 4.45
CA SER A 78 14.79 -21.25 3.12
C SER A 78 15.93 -20.27 2.80
N MET A 79 16.94 -20.79 2.11
CA MET A 79 18.08 -20.00 1.64
C MET A 79 17.64 -18.81 0.78
N ASP A 80 16.58 -18.96 -0.01
CA ASP A 80 16.08 -17.90 -0.88
C ASP A 80 15.54 -16.71 -0.07
N VAL A 81 14.86 -16.97 1.05
CA VAL A 81 14.37 -15.91 1.94
C VAL A 81 15.54 -15.20 2.62
N VAL A 82 16.52 -15.94 3.14
CA VAL A 82 17.69 -15.34 3.79
C VAL A 82 18.46 -14.46 2.81
N LYS A 83 18.78 -14.97 1.61
CA LYS A 83 19.48 -14.19 0.58
C LYS A 83 18.70 -12.95 0.17
N ARG A 84 17.37 -13.07 0.01
CA ARG A 84 16.54 -11.90 -0.34
C ARG A 84 16.65 -10.79 0.70
N VAL A 85 16.52 -11.13 1.98
CA VAL A 85 16.60 -10.14 3.07
C VAL A 85 17.99 -9.52 3.18
N LEU A 86 19.05 -10.33 3.06
CA LEU A 86 20.43 -9.86 3.11
C LEU A 86 20.80 -8.99 1.89
N ASN A 87 20.15 -9.20 0.75
CA ASN A 87 20.28 -8.36 -0.45
C ASN A 87 19.38 -7.10 -0.41
N GLY A 88 18.72 -6.82 0.71
CA GLY A 88 17.91 -5.61 0.91
C GLY A 88 16.44 -5.73 0.51
N GLY A 89 15.96 -6.92 0.10
CA GLY A 89 14.54 -7.16 -0.15
C GLY A 89 13.75 -7.49 1.12
N SER A 90 12.42 -7.61 0.99
CA SER A 90 11.54 -7.95 2.12
C SER A 90 11.39 -9.46 2.33
N PHE A 91 11.29 -9.87 3.60
CA PHE A 91 10.97 -11.23 4.03
C PHE A 91 9.67 -11.75 3.40
N LEU A 92 8.63 -10.92 3.31
CA LEU A 92 7.32 -11.30 2.76
C LEU A 92 7.31 -11.38 1.22
N GLY A 93 8.41 -11.02 0.56
CA GLY A 93 8.55 -11.16 -0.90
C GLY A 93 7.83 -10.09 -1.72
N SER A 94 7.30 -9.05 -1.09
CA SER A 94 6.67 -7.93 -1.78
C SER A 94 7.63 -6.75 -1.87
N ASP A 95 8.58 -6.84 -2.80
CA ASP A 95 9.14 -5.62 -3.38
C ASP A 95 8.05 -5.08 -4.32
N TYR A 96 7.14 -4.23 -3.82
CA TYR A 96 6.32 -3.40 -4.69
C TYR A 96 7.25 -2.37 -5.34
N GLY A 97 7.90 -2.78 -6.43
CA GLY A 97 8.53 -1.89 -7.40
C GLY A 97 7.49 -1.23 -8.30
#